data_AF-A0A1H5Q4J4-F1
#
_entry.id   AF-A0A1H5Q4J4-F1
#
_cell.length_a   1.000
_cell.length_b   1.000
_cell.length_c   1.000
_cell.angle_alpha   90.00
_cell.angle_beta   90.00
_cell.angle_gamma   90.00
#
_symmetry.space_group_name_H-M   'P 1'
#
loop_
_entity.id
_entity.type
_entity.pdbx_description
1 polymer ?
#
loop_
_entity_poly.entity_id
_entity_poly.type
_entity_poly.pdbx_seq_one_letter_code
_entity_poly.pdbx_strand_id
1 'polypeptide(L)'
;MTYDVPFGRLPGTLRGRAEPGPAIGTTLAAAAHRLAALFGMTDAAGPAPEVPACAADAGAGHFTADRPEAAVWAALPACHPAGGDVVRRYRPRATTARATGTCASVSAVSGRHDAYRCTSGATTYDPCFAVPGTRVVCPVSAVKAVALTYTGALPVPPAPGGTGEVFLLALANGVQCAAVPEDPGMRFACADGTVLSDALDTSGPLWTIGGLTVAKAYT
;
A
#
# COMPACT_ATOMS: atom_id res chain seq x y z
N MET A 1 0.41 3.90 6.65
CA MET A 1 -0.72 4.81 6.89
C MET A 1 -0.89 5.59 5.58
N THR A 2 -2.10 5.68 5.04
CA THR A 2 -2.40 6.68 4.00
C THR A 2 -2.88 7.93 4.74
N TYR A 3 -2.20 9.05 4.53
CA TYR A 3 -2.63 10.34 5.05
C TYR A 3 -3.25 11.13 3.89
N ASP A 4 -4.55 11.39 3.97
CA ASP A 4 -5.12 12.55 3.30
C ASP A 4 -4.59 13.78 4.02
N VAL A 5 -3.93 14.68 3.31
CA VAL A 5 -3.54 15.99 3.85
C VAL A 5 -4.68 16.96 3.53
N PRO A 6 -5.58 17.29 4.47
CA PRO A 6 -6.58 18.31 4.23
C PRO A 6 -5.88 19.67 4.04
N PHE A 7 -6.14 20.31 2.89
CA PHE A 7 -5.62 21.62 2.45
C PHE A 7 -5.82 22.79 3.44
N GLY A 8 -6.54 22.57 4.55
CA GLY A 8 -6.70 23.54 5.64
C GLY A 8 -5.43 23.83 6.45
N ARG A 9 -4.33 23.11 6.23
CA ARG A 9 -3.07 23.28 6.99
C ARG A 9 -1.86 23.80 6.20
N LEU A 10 -2.06 24.25 4.97
CA LEU A 10 -0.99 24.99 4.27
C LEU A 10 -0.72 26.33 5.00
N PRO A 11 0.55 26.78 5.09
CA PRO A 11 0.87 28.06 5.69
C PRO A 11 0.08 29.19 5.01
N GLY A 12 -0.53 30.08 5.81
CA GLY A 12 -1.34 31.20 5.32
C GLY A 12 -0.61 32.15 4.37
N THR A 13 0.72 32.06 4.28
CA THR A 13 1.58 32.83 3.38
C THR A 13 1.36 32.54 1.89
N LEU A 14 0.62 31.49 1.54
CA LEU A 14 0.33 31.10 0.16
C LEU A 14 -1.06 31.52 -0.33
N ARG A 15 -1.97 32.00 0.54
CA ARG A 15 -3.29 32.49 0.11
C ARG A 15 -3.22 33.96 -0.28
N GLY A 16 -3.49 34.27 -1.55
CA GLY A 16 -3.79 35.63 -2.00
C GLY A 16 -2.62 36.47 -2.50
N ARG A 17 -1.48 35.88 -2.91
CA ARG A 17 -0.45 36.64 -3.66
C ARG A 17 -0.74 36.63 -5.15
N ALA A 18 -0.82 37.82 -5.73
CA ALA A 18 -0.74 38.02 -7.18
C ALA A 18 0.69 37.70 -7.64
N GLU A 19 0.76 36.85 -8.67
CA GLU A 19 1.95 36.41 -9.42
C GLU A 19 3.17 35.96 -8.61
N PRO A 20 3.36 34.64 -8.45
CA PRO A 20 4.60 34.10 -8.00
C PRO A 20 5.53 33.82 -9.19
N GLY A 21 6.61 34.59 -9.30
CA GLY A 21 7.70 34.30 -10.23
C GLY A 21 8.45 32.99 -9.90
N PRO A 22 9.58 32.71 -10.59
CA PRO A 22 10.32 31.43 -10.55
C PRO A 22 10.76 30.94 -9.15
N ALA A 23 10.64 31.78 -8.13
CA ALA A 23 10.81 31.42 -6.72
C ALA A 23 9.77 30.40 -6.18
N ILE A 24 8.63 30.19 -6.84
CA ILE A 24 7.68 29.16 -6.37
C ILE A 24 8.17 27.73 -6.62
N GLY A 25 8.92 27.48 -7.70
CA GLY A 25 9.49 26.16 -7.96
C GLY A 25 10.44 25.74 -6.85
N THR A 26 11.31 26.64 -6.39
CA THR A 26 12.19 26.42 -5.24
C THR A 26 11.41 26.36 -3.92
N THR A 27 10.31 27.09 -3.78
CA THR A 27 9.46 27.03 -2.58
C THR A 27 8.68 25.71 -2.50
N LEU A 28 8.18 25.18 -3.61
CA LEU A 28 7.53 23.87 -3.72
C LEU A 28 8.53 22.74 -3.52
N ALA A 29 9.71 22.82 -4.13
CA ALA A 29 10.79 21.86 -3.90
C ALA A 29 11.24 21.86 -2.43
N ALA A 30 11.38 23.04 -1.80
CA ALA A 30 11.70 23.17 -0.38
C ALA A 30 10.56 22.69 0.52
N ALA A 31 9.29 22.90 0.14
CA ALA A 31 8.13 22.39 0.87
C ALA A 31 8.04 20.86 0.79
N ALA A 32 8.31 20.28 -0.38
CA ALA A 32 8.40 18.83 -0.57
C ALA A 32 9.54 18.22 0.25
N HIS A 33 10.71 18.87 0.26
CA HIS A 33 11.83 18.45 1.12
C HIS A 33 11.53 18.54 2.61
N ARG A 34 10.84 19.61 3.06
CA ARG A 34 10.44 19.78 4.47
C ARG A 34 9.37 18.78 4.89
N LEU A 35 8.44 18.45 4.01
CA LEU A 35 7.47 17.37 4.25
C LEU A 35 8.18 16.03 4.39
N ALA A 36 9.16 15.72 3.51
CA ALA A 36 9.95 14.49 3.62
C ALA A 36 10.73 14.39 4.95
N ALA A 37 11.31 15.50 5.42
CA ALA A 37 12.00 15.56 6.71
C ALA A 37 11.06 15.42 7.92
N LEU A 38 9.86 16.02 7.87
CA LEU A 38 8.84 15.92 8.93
C LEU A 38 8.30 14.50 9.14
N PHE A 39 8.39 13.64 8.13
CA PHE A 39 7.97 12.23 8.20
C PHE A 39 9.13 11.25 8.48
N GLY A 40 10.30 11.74 8.91
CA GLY A 40 11.41 10.89 9.35
C GLY A 40 12.11 10.12 8.22
N MET A 41 11.99 10.59 6.97
CA MET A 41 12.61 9.97 5.79
C MET A 41 13.99 10.57 5.49
N THR A 42 14.78 10.89 6.52
CA THR A 42 16.13 11.47 6.32
C THR A 42 17.18 10.46 5.87
N ASP A 43 16.89 9.15 6.01
CA ASP A 43 17.80 8.05 5.65
C ASP A 43 17.27 7.14 4.52
N ALA A 44 16.07 7.43 3.99
CA ALA A 44 15.58 6.74 2.79
C ALA A 44 16.30 7.34 1.58
N ALA A 45 16.82 6.49 0.68
CA ALA A 45 17.31 6.92 -0.62
C ALA A 45 16.29 7.89 -1.22
N GLY A 46 16.73 9.12 -1.53
CA GLY A 46 15.84 10.18 -2.00
C GLY A 46 14.99 9.72 -3.20
N PRO A 47 13.87 10.41 -3.51
CA PRO A 47 13.13 10.09 -4.72
C PRO A 47 14.12 10.11 -5.89
N ALA A 48 14.04 9.09 -6.74
CA ALA A 48 14.93 8.98 -7.88
C ALA A 48 14.93 10.33 -8.64
N PRO A 49 16.10 10.87 -9.01
CA PRO A 49 16.27 12.26 -9.46
C PRO A 49 15.36 12.65 -10.64
N GLU A 50 14.87 11.67 -11.39
CA GLU A 50 13.87 11.79 -12.45
C GLU A 50 12.46 12.20 -11.96
N VAL A 51 12.06 11.88 -10.73
CA VAL A 51 10.73 12.19 -10.20
C VAL A 51 10.57 13.68 -9.88
N PRO A 52 11.53 14.34 -9.18
CA PRO A 52 11.52 15.79 -9.04
C PRO A 52 11.61 16.53 -10.37
N ALA A 53 12.40 16.02 -11.32
CA ALA A 53 12.55 16.63 -12.65
C ALA A 53 11.25 16.55 -13.47
N CYS A 54 10.59 15.38 -13.52
CA CYS A 54 9.29 15.26 -14.18
C CYS A 54 8.23 16.14 -13.51
N ALA A 55 8.14 16.13 -12.17
CA ALA A 55 7.18 16.97 -11.47
C ALA A 55 7.42 18.47 -11.73
N ALA A 56 8.69 18.88 -11.86
CA ALA A 56 9.06 20.24 -12.26
C ALA A 56 8.69 20.53 -13.72
N ASP A 57 8.92 19.60 -14.65
CA ASP A 57 8.58 19.75 -16.08
C ASP A 57 7.07 19.74 -16.32
N ALA A 58 6.32 18.87 -15.65
CA ALA A 58 4.85 18.87 -15.67
C ALA A 58 4.28 20.13 -15.00
N GLY A 59 4.91 20.61 -13.93
CA GLY A 59 4.58 21.90 -13.34
C GLY A 59 4.84 23.06 -14.30
N ALA A 60 6.01 23.09 -14.94
CA ALA A 60 6.43 24.16 -15.85
C ALA A 60 5.64 24.18 -17.16
N GLY A 61 5.32 23.01 -17.74
CA GLY A 61 4.54 22.90 -18.98
C GLY A 61 3.06 23.26 -18.81
N HIS A 62 2.53 23.20 -17.57
CA HIS A 62 1.11 23.46 -17.30
C HIS A 62 0.84 24.78 -16.57
N PHE A 63 1.86 25.46 -16.05
CA PHE A 63 1.75 26.83 -15.53
C PHE A 63 1.88 27.86 -16.67
N THR A 64 0.83 27.98 -17.48
CA THR A 64 0.52 29.24 -18.18
C THR A 64 -0.63 29.89 -17.43
N ALA A 65 -0.65 31.22 -17.35
CA ALA A 65 -1.59 31.98 -16.50
C ALA A 65 -3.09 31.70 -16.76
N ASP A 66 -3.43 31.00 -17.84
CA ASP A 66 -4.79 30.80 -18.34
C ASP A 66 -5.38 29.39 -18.13
N ARG A 67 -4.71 28.48 -17.41
CA ARG A 67 -5.26 27.12 -17.18
C ARG A 67 -5.71 26.85 -15.74
N PRO A 68 -6.87 26.18 -15.56
CA PRO A 68 -7.39 25.88 -14.23
C PRO A 68 -6.50 24.86 -13.52
N GLU A 69 -6.37 25.02 -12.21
CA GLU A 69 -5.63 24.16 -11.28
C GLU A 69 -5.89 22.65 -11.51
N ALA A 70 -7.12 22.27 -11.89
CA ALA A 70 -7.50 20.91 -12.24
C ALA A 70 -6.66 20.28 -13.38
N ALA A 71 -6.15 21.09 -14.33
CA ALA A 71 -5.33 20.61 -15.45
C ALA A 71 -3.90 20.27 -15.03
N VAL A 72 -3.35 20.95 -14.01
CA VAL A 72 -2.04 20.62 -13.41
C VAL A 72 -2.13 19.30 -12.65
N TRP A 73 -3.20 19.12 -11.88
CA TRP A 73 -3.45 17.87 -11.15
C TRP A 73 -3.73 16.67 -12.07
N ALA A 74 -4.27 16.89 -13.27
CA ALA A 74 -4.45 15.84 -14.26
C ALA A 74 -3.14 15.40 -14.96
N ALA A 75 -2.08 16.22 -14.93
CA ALA A 75 -0.78 15.93 -15.55
C ALA A 75 0.21 15.22 -14.59
N LEU A 76 0.07 15.44 -13.28
CA LEU A 76 0.88 14.80 -12.25
C LEU A 76 0.88 13.25 -12.23
N PRO A 77 -0.19 12.53 -12.63
CA PRO A 77 -0.16 11.08 -12.77
C PRO A 77 0.91 10.57 -13.76
N ALA A 78 1.32 11.36 -14.74
CA ALA A 78 2.40 11.01 -15.68
C ALA A 78 3.80 11.11 -15.04
N CYS A 79 3.93 11.88 -13.95
CA CYS A 79 5.16 12.02 -13.17
C CYS A 79 5.17 11.18 -11.90
N HIS A 80 4.07 10.47 -11.63
CA HIS A 80 4.12 9.28 -10.84
C HIS A 80 4.70 8.19 -11.75
N PRO A 81 5.94 7.70 -11.56
CA PRO A 81 6.19 6.34 -12.01
C PRO A 81 5.08 5.51 -11.37
N ALA A 82 4.44 4.63 -12.13
CA ALA A 82 3.36 3.79 -11.64
C ALA A 82 3.75 2.87 -10.44
N GLY A 83 4.95 3.09 -9.87
CA GLY A 83 5.55 2.52 -8.67
C GLY A 83 5.26 3.18 -7.32
N GLY A 84 4.74 4.41 -7.28
CA GLY A 84 4.69 5.16 -6.01
C GLY A 84 3.70 4.63 -4.95
N ASP A 85 2.89 3.62 -5.29
CA ASP A 85 1.78 3.14 -4.46
C ASP A 85 1.65 1.60 -4.52
N VAL A 86 2.74 0.90 -4.89
CA VAL A 86 2.74 -0.56 -5.02
C VAL A 86 2.50 -1.20 -3.67
N VAL A 87 3.12 -0.69 -2.60
CA VAL A 87 2.93 -1.25 -1.24
C VAL A 87 1.83 -0.52 -0.50
N ARG A 88 0.79 -1.25 -0.12
CA ARG A 88 -0.33 -0.73 0.67
C ARG A 88 -0.46 -1.52 1.96
N ARG A 89 -0.55 -0.81 3.08
CA ARG A 89 -1.01 -1.45 4.32
C ARG A 89 -2.46 -1.85 4.13
N TYR A 90 -2.77 -3.12 4.30
CA TYR A 90 -4.13 -3.58 4.11
C TYR A 90 -5.09 -2.90 5.10
N ARG A 91 -6.13 -2.28 4.54
CA ARG A 91 -7.27 -1.75 5.28
C ARG A 91 -8.53 -2.29 4.62
N PRO A 92 -9.30 -3.17 5.29
CA PRO A 92 -10.51 -3.72 4.71
C PRO A 92 -11.50 -2.59 4.42
N ARG A 93 -11.91 -2.44 3.15
CA ARG A 93 -12.93 -1.45 2.76
C ARG A 93 -14.33 -1.83 3.25
N ALA A 94 -14.63 -3.12 3.27
CA ALA A 94 -15.88 -3.67 3.79
C ALA A 94 -15.70 -5.13 4.19
N THR A 95 -16.33 -5.55 5.29
CA THR A 95 -16.48 -6.95 5.64
C THR A 95 -17.67 -7.49 4.85
N THR A 96 -17.41 -8.39 3.90
CA THR A 96 -18.42 -8.94 2.99
C THR A 96 -19.13 -10.16 3.56
N ALA A 97 -18.59 -10.76 4.61
CA ALA A 97 -19.20 -11.89 5.31
C ALA A 97 -18.83 -11.87 6.80
N ARG A 98 -19.60 -12.64 7.59
CA ARG A 98 -19.37 -12.87 9.02
C ARG A 98 -19.31 -14.36 9.30
N ALA A 99 -18.40 -14.77 10.17
CA ALA A 99 -18.23 -16.16 10.59
C ALA A 99 -17.83 -16.24 12.07
N THR A 100 -17.90 -17.45 12.63
CA THR A 100 -17.38 -17.78 13.95
C THR A 100 -16.30 -18.85 13.82
N GLY A 101 -15.21 -18.75 14.56
CA GLY A 101 -14.10 -19.68 14.41
C GLY A 101 -13.08 -19.63 15.53
N THR A 102 -11.89 -20.15 15.27
CA THR A 102 -10.77 -20.20 16.21
C THR A 102 -9.51 -19.70 15.55
N CYS A 103 -8.68 -18.95 16.28
CA CYS A 103 -7.36 -18.53 15.83
C CYS A 103 -6.32 -19.22 16.70
N ALA A 104 -5.61 -20.21 16.14
CA ALA A 104 -4.76 -21.12 16.91
C ALA A 104 -3.26 -20.78 16.81
N SER A 105 -2.86 -19.98 15.82
CA SER A 105 -1.45 -19.59 15.62
C SER A 105 -1.34 -18.17 15.07
N VAL A 106 -0.14 -17.61 15.13
CA VAL A 106 0.19 -16.42 14.33
C VAL A 106 0.12 -16.73 12.84
N SER A 107 -0.03 -15.68 12.03
CA SER A 107 -0.05 -15.79 10.57
C SER A 107 1.26 -16.40 10.06
N ALA A 108 1.15 -17.31 9.09
CA ALA A 108 2.34 -17.86 8.43
C ALA A 108 2.78 -17.03 7.22
N VAL A 109 1.92 -16.15 6.71
CA VAL A 109 2.17 -15.35 5.48
C VAL A 109 2.40 -13.86 5.74
N SER A 110 2.20 -13.38 6.97
CA SER A 110 2.39 -11.97 7.35
C SER A 110 3.27 -11.86 8.58
N GLY A 111 4.34 -11.05 8.49
CA GLY A 111 5.23 -10.74 9.63
C GLY A 111 4.63 -9.82 10.70
N ARG A 112 3.38 -9.38 10.55
CA ARG A 112 2.73 -8.45 11.49
C ARG A 112 2.32 -9.13 12.80
N HIS A 113 2.61 -8.47 13.92
CA HIS A 113 2.27 -8.94 15.26
C HIS A 113 0.76 -9.03 15.55
N ASP A 114 -0.07 -8.34 14.75
CA ASP A 114 -1.53 -8.38 14.85
C ASP A 114 -2.17 -9.37 13.87
N ALA A 115 -1.37 -10.22 13.20
CA ALA A 115 -1.82 -11.17 12.20
C ALA A 115 -1.85 -12.62 12.73
N TYR A 116 -2.96 -13.29 12.48
CA TYR A 116 -3.27 -14.63 12.98
C TYR A 116 -3.71 -15.53 11.85
N ARG A 117 -3.50 -16.84 12.03
CA ARG A 117 -4.10 -17.86 11.21
C ARG A 117 -5.34 -18.40 11.92
N CYS A 118 -6.49 -18.30 11.27
CA CYS A 118 -7.78 -18.65 11.84
C CYS A 118 -8.52 -19.67 10.98
N THR A 119 -9.38 -20.45 11.61
CA THR A 119 -10.21 -21.46 10.95
C THR A 119 -11.68 -21.25 11.30
N SER A 120 -12.55 -21.48 10.31
CA SER A 120 -14.01 -21.53 10.49
C SER A 120 -14.55 -22.69 9.67
N GLY A 121 -15.00 -23.75 10.34
CA GLY A 121 -15.31 -25.01 9.67
C GLY A 121 -14.06 -25.61 9.00
N ALA A 122 -14.17 -25.95 7.71
CA ALA A 122 -13.06 -26.47 6.92
C ALA A 122 -12.18 -25.39 6.27
N THR A 123 -12.54 -24.11 6.40
CA THR A 123 -11.81 -23.02 5.75
C THR A 123 -10.75 -22.44 6.68
N THR A 124 -9.53 -22.38 6.18
CA THR A 124 -8.42 -21.64 6.80
C THR A 124 -8.35 -20.24 6.19
N TYR A 125 -8.18 -19.24 7.04
CA TYR A 125 -7.94 -17.86 6.67
C TYR A 125 -6.59 -17.43 7.24
N ASP A 126 -5.69 -16.98 6.37
CA ASP A 126 -4.35 -16.50 6.73
C ASP A 126 -3.90 -15.44 5.70
N PRO A 127 -3.62 -14.19 6.11
CA PRO A 127 -3.66 -13.65 7.46
C PRO A 127 -5.07 -13.22 7.90
N CYS A 128 -5.29 -13.13 9.20
CA CYS A 128 -6.42 -12.47 9.82
C CYS A 128 -5.92 -11.43 10.82
N PHE A 129 -6.34 -10.17 10.68
CA PHE A 129 -5.84 -9.08 11.52
C PHE A 129 -6.76 -8.83 12.71
N ALA A 130 -6.20 -8.77 13.93
CA ALA A 130 -6.95 -8.42 15.12
C ALA A 130 -7.57 -7.03 15.02
N VAL A 131 -8.83 -6.94 15.46
CA VAL A 131 -9.56 -5.68 15.65
C VAL A 131 -10.14 -5.65 17.06
N PRO A 132 -10.55 -4.48 17.60
CA PRO A 132 -11.05 -4.39 18.97
C PRO A 132 -12.17 -5.40 19.31
N GLY A 133 -12.03 -6.05 20.47
CA GLY A 133 -12.91 -7.11 20.95
C GLY A 133 -12.49 -8.51 20.46
N THR A 134 -13.43 -9.44 20.45
CA THR A 134 -13.22 -10.84 20.06
C THR A 134 -13.37 -11.07 18.55
N ARG A 135 -12.77 -10.19 17.74
CA ARG A 135 -12.91 -10.19 16.29
C ARG A 135 -11.57 -10.08 15.57
N VAL A 136 -11.50 -10.73 14.41
CA VAL A 136 -10.43 -10.55 13.42
C VAL A 136 -11.05 -10.24 12.06
N VAL A 137 -10.28 -9.59 11.18
CA VAL A 137 -10.64 -9.38 9.79
C VAL A 137 -9.68 -10.13 8.88
N CYS A 138 -10.21 -11.10 8.16
CA CYS A 138 -9.48 -11.98 7.27
C CYS A 138 -9.68 -11.53 5.81
N PRO A 139 -8.67 -10.96 5.14
CA PRO A 139 -8.75 -10.67 3.72
C PRO A 139 -8.97 -11.98 2.94
N VAL A 140 -9.92 -11.97 2.02
CA VAL A 140 -10.05 -13.03 1.01
C VAL A 140 -9.68 -12.50 -0.38
N SER A 141 -9.61 -11.18 -0.52
CA SER A 141 -9.20 -10.49 -1.74
C SER A 141 -8.86 -9.03 -1.40
N ALA A 142 -8.46 -8.24 -2.39
CA ALA A 142 -8.14 -6.82 -2.20
C ALA A 142 -9.36 -5.98 -1.81
N VAL A 143 -10.57 -6.48 -2.06
CA VAL A 143 -11.84 -5.76 -1.84
C VAL A 143 -12.83 -6.53 -0.97
N LYS A 144 -12.54 -7.79 -0.64
CA LYS A 144 -13.42 -8.65 0.17
C LYS A 144 -12.67 -9.11 1.42
N ALA A 145 -13.40 -9.18 2.52
CA ALA A 145 -12.91 -9.68 3.79
C ALA A 145 -14.00 -10.39 4.58
N VAL A 146 -13.61 -11.36 5.38
CA VAL A 146 -14.46 -12.03 6.36
C VAL A 146 -14.18 -11.43 7.73
N ALA A 147 -15.24 -10.98 8.42
CA ALA A 147 -15.16 -10.69 9.84
C ALA A 147 -15.41 -11.97 10.62
N LEU A 148 -14.38 -12.47 11.31
CA LEU A 148 -14.48 -13.69 12.10
C LEU A 148 -14.51 -13.33 13.59
N THR A 149 -15.56 -13.76 14.28
CA THR A 149 -15.63 -13.73 15.74
C THR A 149 -14.96 -14.99 16.26
N TYR A 150 -13.84 -14.84 16.97
CA TYR A 150 -13.09 -15.98 17.46
C TYR A 150 -13.54 -16.38 18.87
N THR A 151 -13.44 -17.67 19.19
CA THR A 151 -13.62 -18.19 20.54
C THR A 151 -12.25 -18.41 21.20
N GLY A 152 -12.18 -18.22 22.52
CA GLY A 152 -10.94 -18.33 23.28
C GLY A 152 -10.06 -17.08 23.20
N ALA A 153 -8.80 -17.24 23.59
CA ALA A 153 -7.78 -16.19 23.51
C ALA A 153 -7.00 -16.30 22.20
N LEU A 154 -6.60 -15.16 21.64
CA LEU A 154 -5.60 -15.15 20.58
C LEU A 154 -4.27 -15.67 21.15
N PRO A 155 -3.49 -16.44 20.37
CA PRO A 155 -2.16 -16.82 20.78
C PRO A 155 -1.35 -15.55 21.05
N VAL A 156 -0.55 -15.54 22.11
CA VAL A 156 0.38 -14.44 22.37
C VAL A 156 1.32 -14.39 21.17
N PRO A 157 1.34 -13.30 20.38
CA PRO A 157 2.25 -13.24 19.26
C PRO A 157 3.68 -13.35 19.83
N PRO A 158 4.51 -14.29 19.37
CA PRO A 158 5.94 -14.16 19.61
C PRO A 158 6.39 -12.82 19.01
N ALA A 159 7.59 -12.36 19.40
CA ALA A 159 8.28 -11.27 18.70
C ALA A 159 8.06 -11.38 17.17
N PRO A 160 7.86 -10.26 16.45
CA PRO A 160 7.30 -10.20 15.09
C PRO A 160 7.63 -11.46 14.27
N GLY A 161 6.63 -12.33 14.12
CA GLY A 161 6.79 -13.65 13.53
C GLY A 161 6.31 -13.67 12.08
N GLY A 162 7.20 -14.04 11.16
CA GLY A 162 6.94 -14.20 9.73
C GLY A 162 7.97 -13.47 8.86
N THR A 163 8.40 -14.09 7.75
CA THR A 163 9.38 -13.52 6.78
C THR A 163 8.73 -12.72 5.66
N GLY A 164 7.40 -12.66 5.59
CA GLY A 164 6.64 -12.17 4.43
C GLY A 164 6.14 -10.74 4.57
N GLU A 165 6.74 -9.83 3.79
CA GLU A 165 6.34 -8.43 3.64
C GLU A 165 4.97 -8.30 2.95
N VAL A 166 4.60 -9.21 2.05
CA VAL A 166 3.39 -9.11 1.22
C VAL A 166 2.59 -10.41 1.25
N PHE A 167 1.30 -10.33 1.61
CA PHE A 167 0.40 -11.50 1.69
C PHE A 167 -0.65 -11.53 0.57
N LEU A 168 -0.82 -10.43 -0.17
CA LEU A 168 -1.78 -10.33 -1.25
C LEU A 168 -1.25 -9.38 -2.34
N LEU A 169 -1.44 -9.75 -3.60
CA LEU A 169 -1.05 -9.01 -4.79
C LEU A 169 -2.27 -8.75 -5.68
N ALA A 170 -2.26 -7.63 -6.37
CA ALA A 170 -3.05 -7.40 -7.56
C ALA A 170 -2.08 -7.10 -8.72
N LEU A 171 -2.13 -7.93 -9.74
CA LEU A 171 -1.33 -7.79 -10.96
C LEU A 171 -1.93 -6.68 -11.85
N ALA A 172 -1.12 -6.16 -12.78
CA ALA A 172 -1.53 -5.11 -13.72
C ALA A 172 -2.71 -5.53 -14.63
N ASN A 173 -2.87 -6.82 -14.88
CA ASN A 173 -4.01 -7.38 -15.60
C ASN A 173 -5.28 -7.55 -14.72
N GLY A 174 -5.23 -7.13 -13.45
CA GLY A 174 -6.35 -7.21 -12.51
C GLY A 174 -6.48 -8.52 -11.74
N VAL A 175 -5.67 -9.54 -12.06
CA VAL A 175 -5.65 -10.82 -11.34
C VAL A 175 -5.15 -10.60 -9.91
N GLN A 176 -5.80 -11.24 -8.94
CA GLN A 176 -5.42 -11.17 -7.54
C GLN A 176 -4.79 -12.48 -7.09
N CYS A 177 -3.71 -12.39 -6.32
CA CYS A 177 -2.98 -13.55 -5.85
C CYS A 177 -2.73 -13.43 -4.35
N ALA A 178 -3.00 -14.50 -3.60
CA ALA A 178 -2.81 -14.56 -2.15
C ALA A 178 -1.62 -15.45 -1.83
N ALA A 179 -0.88 -15.09 -0.77
CA ALA A 179 0.28 -15.87 -0.35
C ALA A 179 -0.15 -17.26 0.14
N VAL A 180 0.67 -18.28 -0.15
CA VAL A 180 0.42 -19.66 0.24
C VAL A 180 1.43 -20.08 1.33
N PRO A 181 1.00 -20.41 2.55
CA PRO A 181 1.92 -20.67 3.66
C PRO A 181 2.61 -22.05 3.62
N GLU A 182 2.06 -23.02 2.90
CA GLU A 182 2.41 -24.44 3.06
C GLU A 182 3.28 -25.02 1.94
N ASP A 183 3.69 -24.20 0.97
CA ASP A 183 4.52 -24.66 -0.13
C ASP A 183 5.75 -23.76 -0.31
N PRO A 184 6.96 -24.25 0.03
CA PRO A 184 8.19 -23.46 -0.11
C PRO A 184 8.51 -23.11 -1.58
N GLY A 185 7.88 -23.79 -2.55
CA GLY A 185 7.97 -23.52 -3.98
C GLY A 185 6.83 -22.66 -4.53
N MET A 186 5.73 -22.45 -3.80
CA MET A 186 4.62 -21.58 -4.23
C MET A 186 4.50 -20.38 -3.31
N ARG A 187 4.77 -19.19 -3.85
CA ARG A 187 4.66 -17.95 -3.08
C ARG A 187 3.25 -17.39 -3.10
N PHE A 188 2.59 -17.41 -4.26
CA PHE A 188 1.23 -16.92 -4.40
C PHE A 188 0.35 -17.83 -5.27
N ALA A 189 -0.90 -18.00 -4.87
CA ALA A 189 -1.96 -18.60 -5.67
C ALA A 189 -2.92 -17.52 -6.17
N CYS A 190 -3.17 -17.50 -7.47
CA CYS A 190 -3.99 -16.48 -8.13
C CYS A 190 -5.43 -16.95 -8.36
N ALA A 191 -6.35 -15.98 -8.45
CA ALA A 191 -7.78 -16.23 -8.65
C ALA A 191 -8.12 -16.88 -10.01
N ASP A 192 -7.21 -16.80 -10.98
CA ASP A 192 -7.31 -17.46 -12.29
C ASP A 192 -6.74 -18.90 -12.29
N GLY A 193 -6.28 -19.40 -11.15
CA GLY A 193 -5.66 -20.71 -11.00
C GLY A 193 -4.14 -20.72 -11.26
N THR A 194 -3.56 -19.59 -11.66
CA THR A 194 -2.10 -19.46 -11.82
C THR A 194 -1.39 -19.53 -10.48
N VAL A 195 -0.20 -20.12 -10.46
CA VAL A 195 0.68 -20.17 -9.29
C VAL A 195 1.96 -19.39 -9.60
N LEU A 196 2.34 -18.47 -8.71
CA LEU A 196 3.55 -17.68 -8.81
C LEU A 196 4.58 -18.21 -7.79
N SER A 197 5.63 -18.85 -8.32
CA SER A 197 6.73 -19.43 -7.54
C SER A 197 7.95 -18.49 -7.45
N ASP A 198 8.10 -17.58 -8.42
CA ASP A 198 9.23 -16.64 -8.48
C ASP A 198 9.24 -15.66 -7.31
N ALA A 199 10.45 -15.17 -6.98
CA ALA A 199 10.58 -14.10 -6.00
C ALA A 199 9.95 -12.80 -6.52
N LEU A 200 9.38 -12.03 -5.59
CA LEU A 200 8.94 -10.68 -5.87
C LEU A 200 10.18 -9.80 -6.07
N ASP A 201 10.38 -9.31 -7.28
CA ASP A 201 11.42 -8.35 -7.61
C ASP A 201 10.93 -6.95 -7.27
N THR A 202 11.53 -6.37 -6.23
CA THR A 202 11.24 -5.03 -5.71
C THR A 202 12.36 -4.04 -6.02
N SER A 203 13.36 -4.43 -6.83
CA SER A 203 14.54 -3.62 -7.13
C SER A 203 14.26 -2.45 -8.08
N GLY A 204 13.20 -2.58 -8.90
CA GLY A 204 12.78 -1.57 -9.86
C GLY A 204 11.66 -0.66 -9.36
N PRO A 205 11.37 0.43 -10.11
CA PRO A 205 10.23 1.30 -9.81
C PRO A 205 8.89 0.57 -9.99
N LEU A 206 8.85 -0.49 -10.80
CA LEU A 206 7.69 -1.38 -10.91
C LEU A 206 8.08 -2.73 -10.32
N TRP A 207 7.33 -3.19 -9.33
CA TRP A 207 7.55 -4.51 -8.79
C TRP A 207 7.08 -5.56 -9.79
N THR A 208 7.83 -6.65 -9.91
CA THR A 208 7.47 -7.75 -10.81
C THR A 208 7.62 -9.09 -10.12
N ILE A 209 6.92 -10.10 -10.64
CA ILE A 209 7.03 -11.49 -10.20
C ILE A 209 6.85 -12.39 -11.43
N GLY A 210 7.85 -13.21 -11.75
CA GLY A 210 7.84 -14.01 -12.98
C GLY A 210 7.63 -13.18 -14.26
N GLY A 211 8.15 -11.94 -14.29
CA GLY A 211 7.94 -10.99 -15.39
C GLY A 211 6.57 -10.31 -15.43
N LEU A 212 5.65 -10.63 -14.51
CA LEU A 212 4.34 -9.99 -14.40
C LEU A 212 4.45 -8.72 -13.55
N THR A 213 3.90 -7.61 -14.05
CA THR A 213 3.85 -6.36 -13.29
C THR A 213 2.85 -6.43 -12.15
N VAL A 214 3.30 -6.07 -10.95
CA VAL A 214 2.46 -5.91 -9.77
C VAL A 214 1.92 -4.48 -9.74
N ALA A 215 0.59 -4.35 -9.78
CA ALA A 215 -0.07 -3.06 -9.65
C ALA A 215 -0.27 -2.65 -8.17
N LYS A 216 -0.54 -3.62 -7.30
CA LYS A 216 -0.68 -3.42 -5.84
C LYS A 216 -0.19 -4.64 -5.09
N ALA A 217 0.41 -4.40 -3.94
CA ALA A 217 0.90 -5.36 -2.97
C ALA A 217 0.39 -4.95 -1.59
N TYR A 218 -0.05 -5.92 -0.80
CA TYR A 218 -0.66 -5.69 0.50
C TYR A 218 0.14 -6.35 1.61
N THR A 219 0.34 -5.55 2.66
CA THR A 219 1.15 -5.85 3.85
C THR A 219 0.34 -5.63 5.12
#